data_AF-A0A6A7B7Z4-F1
#
_entry.id   AF-A0A6A7B7Z4-F1
#
_cell.length_a   1.000
_cell.length_b   1.000
_cell.length_c   1.000
_cell.angle_alpha   90.00
_cell.angle_beta   90.00
_cell.angle_gamma   90.00
#
_symmetry.space_group_name_H-M   'P 1'
#
loop_
_entity.id
_entity.type
_entity.pdbx_description
1 polymer ?
#
loop_
_entity_poly.entity_id
_entity_poly.type
_entity_poly.pdbx_seq_one_letter_code
_entity_poly.pdbx_strand_id
1 'polypeptide(L)'
;MKFAGLVAAVTALLPTALACNGYTGGVPKAVGTKTNSKVIEVAAGKVFDGQWYRYDRGSGACSGQSEGGAADAVFLLNAGATLRNVIIGKNQAEGVHCKGHCTLEYVWWEDVCEDALSIKEDAAGKESWIIGGGAYHASDKVIQHNGCGTVNIINFYVNDYGKLYRSCGNCSKQCKRNVYIEGVTAVSGGELAGINSNYGDTATLKNVCADAKTKCQMYTGCAGGCEPKKAGVCSG
;
A
#
# COMPACT_ATOMS: atom_id res chain seq x y z
N MET A 1 24.12 48.47 45.36
CA MET A 1 24.20 48.14 43.92
C MET A 1 23.92 46.65 43.77
N LYS A 2 22.76 46.27 43.21
CA LYS A 2 22.42 44.87 42.91
C LYS A 2 22.29 44.75 41.39
N PHE A 3 23.22 44.05 40.76
CA PHE A 3 23.15 43.72 39.33
C PHE A 3 22.14 42.58 39.15
N ALA A 4 21.04 42.86 38.45
CA ALA A 4 20.13 41.84 37.95
C ALA A 4 20.66 41.34 36.60
N GLY A 5 21.21 40.12 36.59
CA GLY A 5 21.60 39.44 35.36
C GLY A 5 20.37 38.92 34.62
N LEU A 6 20.14 39.40 33.40
CA LEU A 6 19.12 38.89 32.51
C LEU A 6 19.61 37.57 31.90
N VAL A 7 19.03 36.45 32.30
CA VAL A 7 19.26 35.15 31.63
C VAL A 7 18.31 35.06 30.44
N ALA A 8 18.83 35.28 29.24
CA ALA A 8 18.09 35.01 28.01
C ALA A 8 18.06 33.50 27.78
N ALA A 9 16.90 32.87 28.00
CA ALA A 9 16.68 31.48 27.66
C ALA A 9 16.58 31.34 26.13
N VAL A 10 17.64 30.84 25.50
CA VAL A 10 17.61 30.42 24.09
C VAL A 10 16.87 29.09 24.01
N THR A 11 15.58 29.12 23.69
CA THR A 11 14.85 27.91 23.30
C THR A 11 15.35 27.48 21.92
N ALA A 12 16.22 26.48 21.90
CA ALA A 12 16.61 25.82 20.66
C ALA A 12 15.37 25.11 20.08
N LEU A 13 14.83 25.65 18.99
CA LEU A 13 13.87 24.95 18.15
C LEU A 13 14.62 23.79 17.49
N LEU A 14 14.51 22.60 18.07
CA LEU A 14 14.93 21.38 17.39
C LEU A 14 14.09 21.27 16.11
N PRO A 15 14.69 21.18 14.92
CA PRO A 15 13.91 20.87 13.73
C PRO A 15 13.24 19.53 13.99
N THR A 16 11.90 19.51 13.97
CA THR A 16 11.14 18.26 13.90
C THR A 16 11.58 17.60 12.61
N ALA A 17 12.53 16.66 12.70
CA ALA A 17 12.95 15.88 11.56
C ALA A 17 11.69 15.20 11.02
N LEU A 18 11.30 15.57 9.79
CA LEU A 18 10.27 14.87 9.03
C LEU A 18 10.83 13.46 8.75
N ALA A 19 10.62 12.54 9.67
CA ALA A 19 11.12 11.19 9.53
C ALA A 19 10.08 10.35 8.78
N CYS A 20 10.25 10.30 7.46
CA CYS A 20 9.81 9.11 6.74
C CYS A 20 10.59 7.92 7.30
N ASN A 21 9.86 6.87 7.66
CA ASN A 21 10.37 5.70 8.39
C ASN A 21 10.24 4.41 7.56
N GLY A 22 9.99 4.52 6.25
CA GLY A 22 10.05 3.38 5.34
C GLY A 22 11.46 2.78 5.33
N TYR A 23 11.56 1.47 5.56
CA TYR A 23 12.85 0.76 5.59
C TYR A 23 13.51 0.77 4.21
N THR A 24 14.69 1.39 4.08
CA THR A 24 15.39 1.57 2.80
C THR A 24 16.46 0.51 2.52
N GLY A 25 16.63 -0.48 3.41
CA GLY A 25 17.71 -1.47 3.33
C GLY A 25 17.49 -2.62 2.34
N GLY A 26 16.52 -2.50 1.42
CA GLY A 26 16.21 -3.56 0.46
C GLY A 26 15.18 -4.57 0.96
N VAL A 27 14.81 -5.51 0.10
CA VAL A 27 14.03 -6.69 0.49
C VAL A 27 14.84 -7.51 1.50
N PRO A 28 14.27 -7.87 2.67
CA PRO A 28 14.93 -8.75 3.64
C PRO A 28 15.33 -10.08 3.01
N LYS A 29 16.41 -10.68 3.52
CA LYS A 29 16.88 -11.98 3.02
C LYS A 29 15.87 -13.07 3.37
N ALA A 30 15.29 -13.70 2.36
CA ALA A 30 14.40 -14.83 2.54
C ALA A 30 15.12 -16.03 3.19
N VAL A 31 14.46 -16.70 4.13
CA VAL A 31 14.99 -17.91 4.79
C VAL A 31 14.88 -19.16 3.90
N GLY A 32 14.03 -19.10 2.89
CA GLY A 32 13.78 -20.16 1.91
C GLY A 32 12.62 -19.75 0.99
N THR A 33 12.31 -20.57 0.00
CA THR A 33 11.20 -20.34 -0.94
C THR A 33 10.14 -21.44 -0.80
N LYS A 34 8.87 -21.06 -0.78
CA LYS A 34 7.70 -21.93 -0.86
C LYS A 34 6.92 -21.59 -2.13
N THR A 35 6.97 -22.51 -3.09
CA THR A 35 6.24 -22.39 -4.35
C THR A 35 4.95 -23.19 -4.26
N ASN A 36 3.82 -22.51 -4.48
CA ASN A 36 2.49 -23.07 -4.29
C ASN A 36 1.68 -23.00 -5.58
N SER A 37 1.16 -24.14 -6.04
CA SER A 37 0.30 -24.18 -7.23
C SER A 37 -1.10 -23.59 -7.00
N LYS A 38 -1.48 -23.39 -5.73
CA LYS A 38 -2.78 -22.84 -5.31
C LYS A 38 -2.58 -21.69 -4.33
N VAL A 39 -3.54 -20.79 -4.30
CA VAL A 39 -3.62 -19.71 -3.31
C VAL A 39 -3.54 -20.26 -1.87
N ILE A 40 -2.81 -19.55 -1.01
CA ILE A 40 -2.80 -19.81 0.43
C ILE A 40 -3.90 -18.97 1.06
N GLU A 41 -4.95 -19.63 1.54
CA GLU A 41 -6.04 -18.95 2.23
C GLU A 41 -5.72 -18.77 3.72
N VAL A 42 -5.92 -17.54 4.22
CA VAL A 42 -5.89 -17.22 5.64
C VAL A 42 -7.31 -16.94 6.09
N ALA A 43 -7.80 -17.75 7.02
CA ALA A 43 -9.17 -17.66 7.51
C ALA A 43 -9.42 -16.34 8.26
N ALA A 44 -10.69 -15.95 8.35
CA ALA A 44 -11.11 -14.69 8.97
C ALA A 44 -10.57 -14.56 10.40
N GLY A 45 -10.01 -13.39 10.72
CA GLY A 45 -9.43 -13.09 12.03
C GLY A 45 -8.19 -13.92 12.40
N LYS A 46 -7.61 -14.71 11.49
CA LYS A 46 -6.42 -15.51 11.75
C LYS A 46 -5.15 -14.82 11.28
N VAL A 47 -4.05 -15.19 11.93
CA VAL A 47 -2.71 -14.70 11.59
C VAL A 47 -1.97 -15.80 10.84
N PHE A 48 -1.36 -15.44 9.73
CA PHE A 48 -0.33 -16.21 9.06
C PHE A 48 1.02 -15.51 9.23
N ASP A 49 1.94 -16.15 9.94
CA ASP A 49 3.33 -15.69 10.04
C ASP A 49 4.19 -16.47 9.04
N GLY A 50 4.70 -15.77 8.04
CA GLY A 50 5.54 -16.32 7.00
C GLY A 50 6.97 -16.61 7.45
N GLN A 51 7.39 -16.13 8.63
CA GLN A 51 8.74 -16.31 9.17
C GLN A 51 9.86 -15.96 8.19
N TRP A 52 9.63 -14.91 7.38
CA TRP A 52 10.53 -14.43 6.34
C TRP A 52 10.81 -15.44 5.21
N TYR A 53 9.91 -16.40 4.99
CA TYR A 53 9.93 -17.20 3.77
C TYR A 53 9.46 -16.37 2.57
N ARG A 54 10.03 -16.68 1.41
CA ARG A 54 9.53 -16.25 0.10
C ARG A 54 8.38 -17.17 -0.32
N TYR A 55 7.30 -16.60 -0.85
CA TYR A 55 6.14 -17.30 -1.39
C TYR A 55 5.90 -16.87 -2.84
N ASP A 56 5.60 -17.83 -3.72
CA ASP A 56 5.25 -17.58 -5.12
C ASP A 56 4.35 -18.67 -5.71
N ARG A 57 3.94 -18.50 -6.97
CA ARG A 57 3.09 -19.43 -7.75
C ARG A 57 3.85 -20.30 -8.74
N GLY A 58 5.17 -20.17 -8.79
CA GLY A 58 6.06 -20.92 -9.68
C GLY A 58 6.40 -20.19 -10.99
N SER A 59 7.48 -20.64 -11.64
CA SER A 59 8.06 -19.96 -12.81
C SER A 59 7.04 -19.72 -13.92
N GLY A 60 7.00 -18.49 -14.44
CA GLY A 60 6.10 -18.09 -15.53
C GLY A 60 4.67 -17.77 -15.09
N ALA A 61 4.37 -17.77 -13.80
CA ALA A 61 3.05 -17.40 -13.30
C ALA A 61 2.70 -15.92 -13.57
N CYS A 62 3.70 -15.03 -13.56
CA CYS A 62 3.47 -13.63 -13.89
C CYS A 62 3.27 -13.44 -15.40
N SER A 63 2.10 -12.94 -15.77
CA SER A 63 1.71 -12.59 -17.15
C SER A 63 1.67 -11.07 -17.39
N GLY A 64 2.29 -10.29 -16.50
CA GLY A 64 2.28 -8.83 -16.52
C GLY A 64 0.93 -8.28 -16.06
N GLN A 65 0.40 -7.29 -16.79
CA GLN A 65 -0.81 -6.54 -16.42
C GLN A 65 -2.13 -7.26 -16.77
N SER A 66 -2.10 -8.58 -16.88
CA SER A 66 -3.30 -9.37 -17.15
C SER A 66 -4.00 -9.67 -15.83
N GLU A 67 -5.13 -9.02 -15.59
CA GLU A 67 -5.92 -9.17 -14.35
C GLU A 67 -6.38 -10.63 -14.14
N GLY A 68 -6.10 -11.15 -12.95
CA GLY A 68 -6.43 -12.47 -12.46
C GLY A 68 -7.43 -12.46 -11.29
N GLY A 69 -7.84 -13.66 -10.89
CA GLY A 69 -8.79 -13.86 -9.79
C GLY A 69 -8.12 -14.10 -8.44
N ALA A 70 -8.94 -14.18 -7.38
CA ALA A 70 -8.45 -14.56 -6.05
C ALA A 70 -7.78 -15.94 -6.00
N ALA A 71 -8.12 -16.84 -6.92
CA ALA A 71 -7.48 -18.15 -7.05
C ALA A 71 -6.05 -18.08 -7.61
N ASP A 72 -5.68 -16.96 -8.24
CA ASP A 72 -4.38 -16.70 -8.84
C ASP A 72 -3.43 -15.96 -7.88
N ALA A 73 -3.97 -15.41 -6.78
CA ALA A 73 -3.19 -14.74 -5.74
C ALA A 73 -2.22 -15.70 -5.02
N VAL A 74 -1.10 -15.19 -4.52
CA VAL A 74 -0.23 -15.94 -3.60
C VAL A 74 -0.97 -16.18 -2.28
N PHE A 75 -1.61 -15.14 -1.75
CA PHE A 75 -2.41 -15.22 -0.53
C PHE A 75 -3.80 -14.62 -0.74
N LEU A 76 -4.80 -15.26 -0.14
CA LEU A 76 -6.15 -14.72 0.05
C LEU A 76 -6.42 -14.58 1.54
N LEU A 77 -6.50 -13.33 2.01
CA LEU A 77 -6.80 -12.99 3.39
C LEU A 77 -8.30 -12.73 3.54
N ASN A 78 -8.99 -13.53 4.34
CA ASN A 78 -10.39 -13.25 4.67
C ASN A 78 -10.48 -12.16 5.73
N ALA A 79 -11.65 -11.52 5.85
CA ALA A 79 -11.89 -10.39 6.75
C ALA A 79 -11.28 -10.55 8.16
N GLY A 80 -10.52 -9.55 8.59
CA GLY A 80 -9.79 -9.49 9.84
C GLY A 80 -8.49 -10.30 9.89
N ALA A 81 -8.11 -11.01 8.82
CA ALA A 81 -6.89 -11.79 8.81
C ALA A 81 -5.64 -10.90 8.77
N THR A 82 -4.54 -11.44 9.30
CA THR A 82 -3.22 -10.80 9.30
C THR A 82 -2.21 -11.67 8.56
N LEU A 83 -1.43 -11.05 7.67
CA LEU A 83 -0.26 -11.64 7.04
C LEU A 83 0.98 -10.92 7.55
N ARG A 84 1.99 -11.65 8.05
CA ARG A 84 3.20 -11.03 8.57
C ARG A 84 4.49 -11.73 8.20
N ASN A 85 5.58 -10.98 8.12
CA ASN A 85 6.93 -11.48 7.85
C ASN A 85 6.96 -12.37 6.60
N VAL A 86 6.43 -11.85 5.49
CA VAL A 86 6.31 -12.59 4.22
C VAL A 86 7.06 -11.85 3.14
N ILE A 87 7.78 -12.59 2.30
CA ILE A 87 8.33 -12.07 1.05
C ILE A 87 7.52 -12.70 -0.09
N ILE A 88 7.02 -11.88 -1.00
CA ILE A 88 6.31 -12.30 -2.20
C ILE A 88 7.30 -12.20 -3.36
N GLY A 89 7.56 -13.35 -3.99
CA GLY A 89 8.50 -13.44 -5.10
C GLY A 89 7.90 -12.95 -6.42
N LYS A 90 8.77 -12.66 -7.39
CA LYS A 90 8.38 -12.20 -8.74
C LYS A 90 7.41 -13.11 -9.50
N ASN A 91 7.38 -14.39 -9.16
CA ASN A 91 6.55 -15.42 -9.80
C ASN A 91 5.15 -15.51 -9.18
N GLN A 92 4.51 -14.38 -8.87
CA GLN A 92 3.31 -14.34 -8.05
C GLN A 92 1.99 -14.51 -8.81
N ALA A 93 1.95 -14.29 -10.14
CA ALA A 93 0.73 -14.03 -10.90
C ALA A 93 -0.01 -12.80 -10.33
N GLU A 94 -0.82 -13.02 -9.29
CA GLU A 94 -1.47 -12.00 -8.48
C GLU A 94 -0.79 -11.95 -7.10
N GLY A 95 -0.60 -10.78 -6.51
CA GLY A 95 0.06 -10.66 -5.21
C GLY A 95 -0.77 -11.18 -4.04
N VAL A 96 -1.24 -10.27 -3.19
CA VAL A 96 -2.10 -10.60 -2.05
C VAL A 96 -3.48 -10.02 -2.28
N HIS A 97 -4.53 -10.83 -2.09
CA HIS A 97 -5.91 -10.34 -2.09
C HIS A 97 -6.45 -10.33 -0.67
N CYS A 98 -7.14 -9.26 -0.30
CA CYS A 98 -7.96 -9.21 0.91
C CYS A 98 -9.44 -9.26 0.52
N LYS A 99 -10.19 -10.12 1.18
CA LYS A 99 -11.65 -10.24 1.08
C LYS A 99 -12.28 -9.72 2.37
N GLY A 100 -12.53 -8.41 2.39
CA GLY A 100 -12.78 -7.63 3.59
C GLY A 100 -11.47 -7.17 4.23
N HIS A 101 -11.62 -6.30 5.24
CA HIS A 101 -10.48 -5.62 5.85
C HIS A 101 -9.39 -6.58 6.33
N CYS A 102 -8.12 -6.22 6.18
CA CYS A 102 -7.00 -7.10 6.52
C CYS A 102 -5.83 -6.31 7.11
N THR A 103 -4.86 -7.02 7.68
CA THR A 103 -3.62 -6.43 8.19
C THR A 103 -2.41 -7.10 7.55
N LEU A 104 -1.48 -6.31 7.04
CA LEU A 104 -0.21 -6.76 6.50
C LEU A 104 0.91 -6.11 7.32
N GLU A 105 1.76 -6.94 7.94
CA GLU A 105 2.86 -6.49 8.79
C GLU A 105 4.18 -6.99 8.20
N TYR A 106 5.05 -6.09 7.76
CA TYR A 106 6.36 -6.44 7.22
C TYR A 106 6.28 -7.42 6.03
N VAL A 107 5.33 -7.17 5.11
CA VAL A 107 5.19 -7.92 3.86
C VAL A 107 5.99 -7.20 2.76
N TRP A 108 6.79 -7.95 2.02
CA TRP A 108 7.65 -7.43 0.95
C TRP A 108 7.31 -8.04 -0.40
N TRP A 109 7.29 -7.24 -1.45
CA TRP A 109 7.18 -7.69 -2.84
C TRP A 109 8.46 -7.39 -3.58
N GLU A 110 9.10 -8.43 -4.10
CA GLU A 110 10.36 -8.31 -4.84
C GLU A 110 10.20 -7.66 -6.21
N ASP A 111 9.09 -7.94 -6.88
CA ASP A 111 8.78 -7.51 -8.24
C ASP A 111 7.27 -7.66 -8.45
N VAL A 112 6.57 -6.53 -8.56
CA VAL A 112 5.10 -6.51 -8.66
C VAL A 112 4.67 -6.88 -10.08
N CYS A 113 3.81 -7.90 -10.21
CA CYS A 113 3.38 -8.39 -11.52
C CYS A 113 2.25 -7.53 -12.12
N GLU A 114 1.10 -7.51 -11.45
CA GLU A 114 -0.05 -6.67 -11.78
C GLU A 114 -0.24 -5.64 -10.66
N ASP A 115 -0.94 -6.03 -9.58
CA ASP A 115 -0.99 -5.34 -8.30
C ASP A 115 -0.22 -6.11 -7.20
N ALA A 116 0.36 -5.40 -6.22
CA ALA A 116 0.96 -6.04 -5.04
C ALA A 116 -0.12 -6.51 -4.05
N LEU A 117 -1.09 -5.63 -3.79
CA LEU A 117 -2.18 -5.84 -2.84
C LEU A 117 -3.50 -5.36 -3.44
N SER A 118 -4.49 -6.24 -3.45
CA SER A 118 -5.83 -5.97 -3.94
C SER A 118 -6.84 -6.12 -2.78
N ILE A 119 -7.39 -5.00 -2.28
CA ILE A 119 -8.33 -4.97 -1.17
C ILE A 119 -9.76 -4.93 -1.72
N LYS A 120 -10.48 -6.03 -1.55
CA LYS A 120 -11.80 -6.28 -2.12
C LYS A 120 -12.81 -6.44 -0.98
N GLU A 121 -14.07 -6.10 -1.22
CA GLU A 121 -15.18 -6.36 -0.28
C GLU A 121 -15.09 -5.71 1.13
N ASP A 122 -14.15 -4.78 1.39
CA ASP A 122 -14.17 -3.97 2.61
C ASP A 122 -15.49 -3.18 2.72
N ALA A 123 -16.01 -3.05 3.95
CA ALA A 123 -17.23 -2.31 4.23
C ALA A 123 -16.89 -0.88 4.71
N ALA A 124 -17.77 0.08 4.43
CA ALA A 124 -17.62 1.45 4.93
C ALA A 124 -17.41 1.45 6.46
N GLY A 125 -16.44 2.26 6.93
CA GLY A 125 -16.05 2.32 8.34
C GLY A 125 -15.11 1.19 8.81
N LYS A 126 -14.70 0.28 7.93
CA LYS A 126 -13.62 -0.67 8.20
C LYS A 126 -12.28 -0.14 7.72
N GLU A 127 -11.21 -0.70 8.28
CA GLU A 127 -9.85 -0.25 8.04
C GLU A 127 -8.94 -1.43 7.73
N SER A 128 -8.25 -1.35 6.60
CA SER A 128 -7.14 -2.22 6.25
C SER A 128 -5.82 -1.55 6.62
N TRP A 129 -4.87 -2.32 7.13
CA TRP A 129 -3.60 -1.81 7.66
C TRP A 129 -2.42 -2.45 6.95
N ILE A 130 -1.52 -1.63 6.41
CA ILE A 130 -0.27 -2.03 5.79
C ILE A 130 0.85 -1.35 6.58
N ILE A 131 1.59 -2.14 7.36
CA ILE A 131 2.51 -1.66 8.39
C ILE A 131 3.91 -2.18 8.11
N GLY A 132 4.84 -1.28 7.83
CA GLY A 132 6.19 -1.64 7.39
C GLY A 132 6.15 -2.41 6.06
N GLY A 133 7.24 -3.08 5.72
CA GLY A 133 7.33 -3.80 4.46
C GLY A 133 7.67 -2.88 3.28
N GLY A 134 7.56 -3.43 2.07
CA GLY A 134 7.79 -2.63 0.88
C GLY A 134 7.54 -3.36 -0.44
N ALA A 135 7.51 -2.61 -1.53
CA ALA A 135 7.29 -3.14 -2.88
C ALA A 135 8.26 -2.51 -3.88
N TYR A 136 8.65 -3.32 -4.87
CA TYR A 136 9.50 -2.93 -5.98
C TYR A 136 8.81 -3.21 -7.31
N HIS A 137 9.10 -2.40 -8.33
CA HIS A 137 8.78 -2.66 -9.74
C HIS A 137 7.28 -2.82 -10.03
N ALA A 138 6.45 -1.90 -9.54
CA ALA A 138 5.01 -1.89 -9.81
C ALA A 138 4.66 -0.98 -10.99
N SER A 139 4.52 -1.52 -12.19
CA SER A 139 4.34 -0.70 -13.41
C SER A 139 3.09 0.18 -13.39
N ASP A 140 2.00 -0.25 -12.76
CA ASP A 140 0.80 0.58 -12.57
C ASP A 140 0.51 0.87 -11.10
N LYS A 141 0.14 -0.13 -10.29
CA LYS A 141 -0.33 0.11 -8.90
C LYS A 141 0.28 -0.88 -7.93
N VAL A 142 0.57 -0.41 -6.72
CA VAL A 142 0.97 -1.26 -5.61
C VAL A 142 -0.26 -1.74 -4.85
N ILE A 143 -1.11 -0.80 -4.41
CA ILE A 143 -2.31 -1.09 -3.62
C ILE A 143 -3.56 -0.63 -4.37
N GLN A 144 -4.36 -1.60 -4.80
CA GLN A 144 -5.65 -1.39 -5.43
C GLN A 144 -6.77 -1.56 -4.41
N HIS A 145 -7.59 -0.52 -4.20
CA HIS A 145 -8.68 -0.52 -3.24
C HIS A 145 -10.04 -0.57 -3.96
N ASN A 146 -10.63 -1.76 -4.02
CA ASN A 146 -11.92 -2.05 -4.65
C ASN A 146 -13.07 -2.06 -3.64
N GLY A 147 -12.79 -2.43 -2.38
CA GLY A 147 -13.73 -2.34 -1.25
C GLY A 147 -14.08 -0.91 -0.84
N CYS A 148 -14.77 -0.72 0.28
CA CYS A 148 -15.10 0.58 0.85
C CYS A 148 -14.41 0.75 2.21
N GLY A 149 -14.22 1.99 2.68
CA GLY A 149 -13.60 2.25 3.98
C GLY A 149 -12.23 2.89 3.85
N THR A 150 -11.31 2.56 4.76
CA THR A 150 -10.02 3.25 4.89
C THR A 150 -8.85 2.27 4.71
N VAL A 151 -7.82 2.70 3.99
CA VAL A 151 -6.54 2.00 3.91
C VAL A 151 -5.47 2.84 4.60
N ASN A 152 -4.83 2.26 5.61
CA ASN A 152 -3.75 2.88 6.36
C ASN A 152 -2.40 2.28 5.90
N ILE A 153 -1.51 3.12 5.37
CA ILE A 153 -0.19 2.72 4.86
C ILE A 153 0.87 3.40 5.73
N ILE A 154 1.50 2.62 6.61
CA ILE A 154 2.34 3.11 7.69
C ILE A 154 3.76 2.60 7.50
N ASN A 155 4.73 3.51 7.41
CA ASN A 155 6.16 3.20 7.32
C ASN A 155 6.53 2.21 6.19
N PHE A 156 5.78 2.26 5.08
CA PHE A 156 6.01 1.41 3.91
C PHE A 156 7.14 1.98 3.03
N TYR A 157 7.92 1.10 2.41
CA TYR A 157 8.90 1.47 1.39
C TYR A 157 8.39 1.11 -0.01
N VAL A 158 8.50 2.02 -0.97
CA VAL A 158 8.15 1.72 -2.36
C VAL A 158 9.19 2.28 -3.31
N ASN A 159 9.60 1.49 -4.31
CA ASN A 159 10.57 1.91 -5.32
C ASN A 159 10.14 1.42 -6.71
N ASP A 160 10.28 2.28 -7.71
CA ASP A 160 9.94 1.98 -9.11
C ASP A 160 8.45 1.59 -9.22
N TYR A 161 7.59 2.60 -9.15
CA TYR A 161 6.15 2.39 -9.04
C TYR A 161 5.33 3.43 -9.83
N GLY A 162 4.21 3.00 -10.41
CA GLY A 162 3.24 3.92 -11.02
C GLY A 162 2.44 4.67 -9.95
N LYS A 163 1.74 3.95 -9.08
CA LYS A 163 0.89 4.50 -8.01
C LYS A 163 0.99 3.64 -6.75
N LEU A 164 1.27 4.24 -5.59
CA LEU A 164 1.28 3.47 -4.33
C LEU A 164 -0.13 3.03 -3.95
N TYR A 165 -1.11 3.93 -3.97
CA TYR A 165 -2.51 3.64 -3.68
C TYR A 165 -3.43 4.16 -4.77
N ARG A 166 -4.40 3.33 -5.18
CA ARG A 166 -5.49 3.74 -6.07
C ARG A 166 -6.85 3.30 -5.53
N SER A 167 -7.73 4.27 -5.31
CA SER A 167 -9.17 4.04 -5.17
C SER A 167 -9.73 3.57 -6.51
N CYS A 168 -10.45 2.45 -6.57
CA CYS A 168 -10.93 1.93 -7.84
C CYS A 168 -11.82 2.92 -8.59
N GLY A 169 -11.36 3.41 -9.74
CA GLY A 169 -12.04 4.46 -10.48
C GLY A 169 -13.15 3.98 -11.41
N ASN A 170 -13.19 2.69 -11.75
CA ASN A 170 -14.10 2.11 -12.75
C ASN A 170 -14.83 0.84 -12.28
N CYS A 171 -14.71 0.49 -11.00
CA CYS A 171 -15.44 -0.60 -10.38
C CYS A 171 -16.96 -0.45 -10.59
N SER A 172 -17.64 -1.59 -10.77
CA SER A 172 -19.10 -1.64 -10.97
C SER A 172 -19.88 -1.08 -9.79
N LYS A 173 -19.35 -1.25 -8.56
CA LYS A 173 -19.84 -0.63 -7.34
C LYS A 173 -18.85 0.43 -6.88
N GLN A 174 -19.37 1.62 -6.63
CA GLN A 174 -18.59 2.77 -6.17
C GLN A 174 -19.07 3.21 -4.78
N CYS A 175 -18.12 3.69 -4.00
CA CYS A 175 -18.33 4.16 -2.64
C CYS A 175 -17.19 5.09 -2.25
N LYS A 176 -17.39 5.84 -1.17
CA LYS A 176 -16.34 6.64 -0.58
C LYS A 176 -15.22 5.73 -0.03
N ARG A 177 -13.98 6.05 -0.40
CA ARG A 177 -12.76 5.43 0.11
C ARG A 177 -11.83 6.48 0.70
N ASN A 178 -11.13 6.11 1.76
CA ASN A 178 -10.12 6.97 2.37
C ASN A 178 -8.77 6.27 2.33
N VAL A 179 -7.69 7.06 2.23
CA VAL A 179 -6.33 6.57 2.43
C VAL A 179 -5.60 7.47 3.40
N TYR A 180 -4.87 6.85 4.32
CA TYR A 180 -3.98 7.52 5.26
C TYR A 180 -2.57 6.97 5.04
N ILE A 181 -1.63 7.83 4.64
CA ILE A 181 -0.26 7.46 4.30
C ILE A 181 0.66 8.20 5.26
N GLU A 182 1.31 7.47 6.15
CA GLU A 182 2.21 8.03 7.15
C GLU A 182 3.59 7.38 7.15
N GLY A 183 4.64 8.20 7.21
CA GLY A 183 6.02 7.72 7.37
C GLY A 183 6.55 6.97 6.15
N VAL A 184 5.86 7.02 5.00
CA VAL A 184 6.26 6.31 3.79
C VAL A 184 7.51 6.91 3.16
N THR A 185 8.38 6.04 2.69
CA THR A 185 9.53 6.38 1.84
C THR A 185 9.27 5.83 0.44
N ALA A 186 9.16 6.71 -0.54
CA ALA A 186 8.82 6.37 -1.91
C ALA A 186 9.87 6.95 -2.88
N VAL A 187 10.38 6.13 -3.78
CA VAL A 187 11.48 6.49 -4.68
C VAL A 187 11.14 6.07 -6.11
N SER A 188 11.52 6.88 -7.10
CA SER A 188 11.36 6.58 -8.53
C SER A 188 9.93 6.23 -8.90
N GLY A 189 8.92 7.01 -8.50
CA GLY A 189 7.55 6.70 -8.87
C GLY A 189 6.64 7.86 -9.20
N GLY A 190 5.40 7.50 -9.54
CA GLY A 190 4.37 8.43 -10.01
C GLY A 190 3.59 9.08 -8.88
N GLU A 191 2.48 8.47 -8.46
CA GLU A 191 1.53 9.05 -7.50
C GLU A 191 1.53 8.28 -6.18
N LEU A 192 1.47 8.94 -5.03
CA LEU A 192 1.26 8.23 -3.75
C LEU A 192 -0.21 7.84 -3.59
N ALA A 193 -1.13 8.75 -3.89
CA ALA A 193 -2.56 8.52 -3.76
C ALA A 193 -3.32 8.98 -5.01
N GLY A 194 -4.04 8.05 -5.64
CA GLY A 194 -5.05 8.34 -6.67
C GLY A 194 -6.47 8.17 -6.11
N ILE A 195 -7.15 9.27 -5.82
CA ILE A 195 -8.50 9.29 -5.21
C ILE A 195 -9.58 9.76 -6.18
N ASN A 196 -10.83 9.34 -5.99
CA ASN A 196 -11.97 9.77 -6.81
C ASN A 196 -12.77 10.86 -6.09
N SER A 197 -12.56 12.13 -6.47
CA SER A 197 -13.13 13.27 -5.76
C SER A 197 -14.66 13.33 -5.83
N ASN A 198 -15.25 12.86 -6.94
CA ASN A 198 -16.70 12.79 -7.13
C ASN A 198 -17.41 11.77 -6.24
N TYR A 199 -16.69 10.81 -5.63
CA TYR A 199 -17.22 9.89 -4.62
C TYR A 199 -16.90 10.33 -3.18
N GLY A 200 -16.30 11.50 -3.01
CA GLY A 200 -15.96 12.06 -1.71
C GLY A 200 -14.76 11.38 -1.04
N ASP A 201 -13.91 10.71 -1.83
CA ASP A 201 -12.69 10.08 -1.34
C ASP A 201 -11.76 11.11 -0.68
N THR A 202 -11.02 10.68 0.33
CA THR A 202 -10.02 11.53 1.00
C THR A 202 -8.66 10.85 1.04
N ALA A 203 -7.60 11.64 0.95
CA ALA A 203 -6.23 11.19 1.17
C ALA A 203 -5.57 12.07 2.23
N THR A 204 -4.89 11.43 3.17
CA THR A 204 -4.00 12.10 4.12
C THR A 204 -2.56 11.66 3.90
N LEU A 205 -1.65 12.62 3.73
CA LEU A 205 -0.23 12.38 3.56
C LEU A 205 0.55 13.04 4.72
N LYS A 206 1.21 12.23 5.54
CA LYS A 206 1.95 12.71 6.72
C LYS A 206 3.36 12.12 6.78
N ASN A 207 4.37 12.94 7.02
CA ASN A 207 5.76 12.48 7.14
C ASN A 207 6.22 11.61 5.94
N VAL A 208 5.81 11.96 4.72
CA VAL A 208 6.13 11.20 3.51
C VAL A 208 7.36 11.78 2.80
N CYS A 209 8.33 10.92 2.49
CA CYS A 209 9.44 11.25 1.60
C CYS A 209 9.16 10.63 0.23
N ALA A 210 8.93 11.46 -0.77
CA ALA A 210 8.64 11.02 -2.13
C ALA A 210 9.19 12.02 -3.16
N ASP A 211 9.79 11.50 -4.22
CA ASP A 211 10.26 12.23 -5.41
C ASP A 211 9.19 12.39 -6.49
N ALA A 212 8.02 11.78 -6.29
CA ALA A 212 6.81 11.96 -7.07
C ALA A 212 6.49 13.44 -7.35
N LYS A 213 6.36 13.79 -8.64
CA LYS A 213 5.93 15.15 -9.07
C LYS A 213 4.52 15.49 -8.57
N THR A 214 3.62 14.51 -8.58
CA THR A 214 2.25 14.65 -8.10
C THR A 214 2.00 13.58 -7.04
N LYS A 215 2.12 13.96 -5.76
CA LYS A 215 1.94 13.01 -4.66
C LYS A 215 0.48 12.57 -4.51
N CYS A 216 -0.47 13.47 -4.68
CA CYS A 216 -1.90 13.19 -4.52
C CYS A 216 -2.67 13.68 -5.75
N GLN A 217 -3.20 12.74 -6.53
CA GLN A 217 -3.95 12.97 -7.76
C GLN A 217 -5.43 12.70 -7.52
N MET A 218 -6.27 13.67 -7.86
CA MET A 218 -7.71 13.46 -7.93
C MET A 218 -8.12 13.01 -9.32
N TYR A 219 -9.13 12.14 -9.36
CA TYR A 219 -9.79 11.64 -10.54
C TYR A 219 -11.30 11.84 -10.44
N THR A 220 -11.95 11.93 -11.58
CA THR A 220 -13.39 11.69 -11.70
C THR A 220 -13.58 10.22 -12.04
N GLY A 221 -13.93 9.43 -11.02
CA GLY A 221 -14.30 8.03 -11.19
C GLY A 221 -15.65 7.88 -11.86
N CYS A 222 -15.94 6.70 -12.37
CA CYS A 222 -17.16 6.36 -13.08
C CYS A 222 -17.52 4.90 -12.79
N ALA A 223 -18.80 4.55 -12.84
CA ALA A 223 -19.21 3.17 -12.59
C ALA A 223 -19.19 2.38 -13.91
N GLY A 224 -18.48 1.25 -13.96
CA GLY A 224 -18.59 0.27 -15.05
C GLY A 224 -17.71 0.51 -16.28
N GLY A 225 -16.40 0.21 -16.17
CA GLY A 225 -15.53 -0.07 -17.32
C GLY A 225 -15.06 1.13 -18.16
N CYS A 226 -15.38 2.34 -17.74
CA CYS A 226 -14.88 3.59 -18.31
C CYS A 226 -13.51 3.96 -17.73
N GLU A 227 -12.72 4.75 -18.47
CA GLU A 227 -11.43 5.23 -17.99
C GLU A 227 -11.59 6.51 -17.14
N PRO A 228 -11.18 6.50 -15.85
CA PRO A 228 -11.28 7.66 -14.97
C PRO A 228 -10.41 8.82 -15.46
N LYS A 229 -10.94 10.04 -15.46
CA LYS A 229 -10.20 11.23 -15.92
C LYS A 229 -9.54 11.95 -14.75
N LYS A 230 -8.35 12.51 -14.94
CA LYS A 230 -7.71 13.38 -13.95
C LYS A 230 -8.57 14.63 -13.70
N ALA A 231 -8.72 14.99 -12.43
CA ALA A 231 -9.63 16.05 -11.96
C ALA A 231 -8.94 17.07 -11.03
N GLY A 232 -7.62 17.21 -11.14
CA GLY A 232 -6.80 18.10 -10.29
C GLY A 232 -5.97 17.35 -9.25
N VAL A 233 -5.39 18.07 -8.31
CA VAL A 233 -4.49 17.52 -7.28
C VAL A 233 -5.04 17.79 -5.89
N CYS A 234 -4.71 16.94 -4.93
CA CYS A 234 -5.01 17.12 -3.51
C CYS A 234 -3.75 17.51 -2.75
N SER A 235 -3.89 18.22 -1.63
CA SER A 235 -2.75 18.54 -0.75
C SER A 235 -2.19 17.29 -0.06
N GLY A 236 -3.05 16.28 0.11
CA GLY A 236 -2.87 15.27 1.16
C GLY A 236 -3.11 15.87 2.54
#